data_AF-A0A5J6GPZ9-F1
#
_entry.id   AF-A0A5J6GPZ9-F1
#
_cell.length_a   1.000
_cell.length_b   1.000
_cell.length_c   1.000
_cell.angle_alpha   90.00
_cell.angle_beta   90.00
_cell.angle_gamma   90.00
#
_symmetry.space_group_name_H-M   'P 1'
#
loop_
_entity.id
_entity.type
_entity.pdbx_description
1 polymer ?
#
loop_
_entity_poly.entity_id
_entity_poly.type
_entity_poly.pdbx_seq_one_letter_code
_entity_poly.pdbx_strand_id
1 'polypeptide(L)'
;MRPSTVAAAVLIALGAAVPAHAAEGLPAPQGGLFLTVSGADDTWIRGVLLRCAPEPAGHHPQAAQACAAIEAAAGDFDALPDDPHACTKEFDPVTVSAKGTYGGRAISWHKTYPNACTMDADTGYVFRF
;
A
#
# COMPACT_ATOMS: atom_id res chain seq x y z
N MET A 1 12.35 69.95 -56.58
CA MET A 1 12.96 68.97 -55.66
C MET A 1 11.89 68.58 -54.65
N ARG A 2 11.35 67.36 -54.74
CA ARG A 2 10.30 66.83 -53.84
C ARG A 2 10.84 65.54 -53.20
N PRO A 3 10.84 65.39 -51.87
CA PRO A 3 11.39 64.21 -51.21
C PRO A 3 10.30 63.13 -51.10
N SER A 4 10.66 61.87 -51.34
CA SER A 4 9.80 60.72 -51.03
C SER A 4 10.50 59.85 -50.00
N THR A 5 9.81 59.69 -48.88
CA THR A 5 10.16 59.03 -47.62
C THR A 5 10.27 57.50 -47.76
N VAL A 6 11.27 56.92 -47.09
CA VAL A 6 11.44 55.47 -46.91
C VAL A 6 10.46 54.97 -45.85
N ALA A 7 9.60 54.00 -46.19
CA ALA A 7 8.72 53.32 -45.24
C ALA A 7 9.40 52.04 -44.71
N ALA A 8 9.73 52.02 -43.42
CA ALA A 8 10.17 50.83 -42.71
C ALA A 8 8.94 50.14 -42.09
N ALA A 9 8.66 48.90 -42.50
CA ALA A 9 7.63 48.07 -41.90
C ALA A 9 8.21 47.33 -40.68
N VAL A 10 7.74 47.68 -39.48
CA VAL A 10 8.04 46.96 -38.23
C VAL A 10 6.94 45.91 -38.02
N LEU A 11 7.30 44.64 -38.11
CA LEU A 11 6.43 43.50 -37.77
C LEU A 11 6.47 43.28 -36.25
N ILE A 12 5.36 43.56 -35.58
CA ILE A 12 5.17 43.27 -34.15
C ILE A 12 4.71 41.81 -34.04
N ALA A 13 5.57 40.94 -33.49
CA ALA A 13 5.21 39.57 -33.16
C ALA A 13 4.43 39.55 -31.84
N LEU A 14 3.12 39.26 -31.90
CA LEU A 14 2.29 38.97 -30.72
C LEU A 14 2.63 37.58 -30.19
N GLY A 15 3.39 37.51 -29.10
CA GLY A 15 3.58 36.28 -28.34
C GLY A 15 2.32 35.94 -27.56
N ALA A 16 1.64 34.85 -27.92
CA ALA A 16 0.52 34.30 -27.15
C ALA A 16 1.05 33.70 -25.84
N ALA A 17 0.69 34.32 -24.71
CA ALA A 17 0.88 33.73 -23.39
C ALA A 17 -0.13 32.59 -23.20
N VAL A 18 0.34 31.35 -23.30
CA VAL A 18 -0.44 30.16 -22.96
C VAL A 18 -0.50 30.03 -21.43
N PRO A 19 -1.70 29.94 -20.82
CA PRO A 19 -1.80 29.68 -19.39
C PRO A 19 -1.29 28.27 -19.11
N ALA A 20 -0.23 28.18 -18.29
CA ALA A 20 0.25 26.92 -17.74
C ALA A 20 -0.84 26.35 -16.83
N HIS A 21 -1.60 25.39 -17.34
CA HIS A 21 -2.48 24.57 -16.52
C HIS A 21 -1.57 23.73 -15.62
N ALA A 22 -1.56 24.04 -14.32
CA ALA A 22 -0.99 23.15 -13.33
C ALA A 22 -1.76 21.83 -13.45
N ALA A 23 -1.10 20.78 -13.94
CA ALA A 23 -1.65 19.45 -13.90
C ALA A 23 -1.87 19.11 -12.42
N GLU A 24 -3.13 19.08 -11.98
CA GLU A 24 -3.51 18.41 -10.74
C GLU A 24 -3.00 16.97 -10.88
N GLY A 25 -1.93 16.66 -10.15
CA GLY A 25 -1.33 15.34 -10.17
C GLY A 25 -2.40 14.32 -9.84
N LEU A 26 -2.49 13.25 -10.66
CA LEU A 26 -3.33 12.10 -10.33
C LEU A 26 -3.07 11.70 -8.87
N PRO A 27 -4.12 11.36 -8.08
CA PRO A 27 -3.92 10.87 -6.73
C PRO A 27 -2.85 9.79 -6.75
N ALA A 28 -1.79 9.95 -5.95
CA ALA A 28 -0.75 8.95 -5.85
C ALA A 28 -1.43 7.59 -5.57
N PRO A 29 -1.01 6.49 -6.22
CA PRO A 29 -1.63 5.19 -6.02
C PRO A 29 -1.68 4.91 -4.52
N GLN A 30 -2.90 4.76 -4.00
CA GLN A 30 -3.11 4.58 -2.57
C GLN A 30 -2.48 3.26 -2.17
N GLY A 31 -1.46 3.32 -1.32
CA GLY A 31 -0.75 2.14 -0.85
C GLY A 31 -1.70 1.17 -0.17
N GLY A 32 -1.42 -0.11 -0.32
CA GLY A 32 -2.23 -1.18 0.26
C GLY A 32 -1.47 -2.48 0.29
N LEU A 33 -1.88 -3.34 1.21
CA LEU A 33 -1.32 -4.67 1.40
C LEU A 33 -2.39 -5.69 1.09
N PHE A 34 -2.10 -6.59 0.16
CA PHE A 34 -2.84 -7.82 0.00
C PHE A 34 -2.27 -8.84 0.96
N LEU A 35 -3.11 -9.24 1.92
CA LEU A 35 -2.78 -10.21 2.96
C LEU A 35 -3.40 -11.54 2.57
N THR A 36 -2.65 -12.63 2.71
CA THR A 36 -3.16 -13.98 2.44
C THR A 36 -2.85 -14.93 3.58
N VAL A 37 -3.69 -15.95 3.73
CA VAL A 37 -3.43 -17.16 4.51
C VAL A 37 -3.74 -18.35 3.61
N SER A 38 -2.79 -19.27 3.45
CA SER A 38 -2.98 -20.54 2.75
C SER A 38 -2.69 -21.72 3.67
N GLY A 39 -3.38 -22.84 3.43
CA GLY A 39 -3.05 -24.12 4.05
C GLY A 39 -1.79 -24.75 3.45
N ALA A 40 -1.39 -25.89 4.01
CA ALA A 40 -0.31 -26.72 3.47
C ALA A 40 -0.49 -26.96 1.96
N ASP A 41 0.61 -26.85 1.20
CA ASP A 41 0.66 -27.07 -0.25
C ASP A 41 -0.41 -26.29 -1.06
N ASP A 42 -0.82 -25.12 -0.56
CA ASP A 42 -1.86 -24.26 -1.14
C ASP A 42 -3.20 -24.98 -1.38
N THR A 43 -3.51 -25.99 -0.56
CA THR A 43 -4.78 -26.74 -0.58
C THR A 43 -6.01 -25.85 -0.43
N TRP A 44 -5.86 -24.71 0.24
CA TRP A 44 -6.83 -23.62 0.27
C TRP A 44 -6.10 -22.29 0.45
N ILE A 45 -6.74 -21.20 0.03
CA ILE A 45 -6.23 -19.84 0.23
C ILE A 45 -7.38 -18.87 0.46
N ARG A 46 -7.16 -17.91 1.34
CA ARG A 46 -7.99 -16.71 1.49
C ARG A 46 -7.11 -15.48 1.49
N GLY A 47 -7.66 -14.35 1.05
CA GLY A 47 -6.93 -13.09 1.02
C GLY A 47 -7.85 -11.89 1.13
N VAL A 48 -7.33 -10.84 1.75
CA VAL A 48 -8.04 -9.56 1.92
C VAL A 48 -7.11 -8.42 1.58
N LEU A 49 -7.70 -7.31 1.17
CA LEU A 49 -6.99 -6.05 0.98
C LEU A 49 -7.10 -5.21 2.25
N LEU A 50 -5.96 -4.70 2.72
CA LEU A 50 -5.84 -3.75 3.82
C LEU A 50 -5.20 -2.45 3.31
N ARG A 51 -5.82 -1.32 3.62
CA ARG A 51 -5.24 0.02 3.44
C ARG A 51 -5.20 0.71 4.78
N CYS A 52 -4.09 1.37 5.10
CA CYS A 52 -3.90 2.04 6.39
C CYS A 52 -3.91 3.57 6.30
N ALA A 53 -3.73 4.13 5.10
CA ALA A 53 -3.75 5.56 4.87
C ALA A 53 -4.76 5.90 3.76
N PRO A 54 -5.49 7.02 3.86
CA PRO A 54 -5.48 7.99 4.97
C PRO A 54 -6.16 7.49 6.26
N GLU A 55 -7.06 6.53 6.15
CA GLU A 55 -7.71 5.84 7.28
C GLU A 55 -7.75 4.33 7.01
N PRO A 56 -7.83 3.48 8.06
CA PRO A 56 -7.95 2.03 7.89
C PRO A 56 -9.19 1.64 7.06
N ALA A 57 -8.98 0.90 5.97
CA ALA A 57 -10.03 0.50 5.04
C ALA A 57 -9.71 -0.83 4.33
N GLY A 58 -10.71 -1.38 3.65
CA GLY A 58 -10.61 -2.64 2.91
C GLY A 58 -11.53 -3.72 3.47
N HIS A 59 -11.30 -4.98 3.09
CA HIS A 59 -12.14 -6.12 3.51
C HIS A 59 -11.62 -6.81 4.78
N HIS A 60 -10.55 -6.29 5.38
CA HIS A 60 -10.03 -6.83 6.64
C HIS A 60 -11.01 -6.52 7.79
N PRO A 61 -11.54 -7.54 8.50
CA PRO A 61 -12.59 -7.35 9.51
C PRO A 61 -12.12 -6.54 10.72
N GLN A 62 -10.80 -6.51 10.96
CA GLN A 62 -10.16 -5.77 12.06
C GLN A 62 -9.14 -4.76 11.52
N ALA A 63 -9.50 -4.03 10.45
CA ALA A 63 -8.58 -3.16 9.72
C ALA A 63 -7.84 -2.15 10.60
N ALA A 64 -8.53 -1.53 11.58
CA ALA A 64 -7.93 -0.56 12.47
C ALA A 64 -6.83 -1.17 13.34
N GLN A 65 -7.07 -2.34 13.94
CA GLN A 65 -6.10 -3.05 14.77
C GLN A 65 -4.92 -3.58 13.94
N ALA A 66 -5.19 -4.14 12.76
CA ALA A 66 -4.15 -4.60 11.85
C ALA A 66 -3.23 -3.45 11.41
N CYS A 67 -3.80 -2.29 11.06
CA CYS A 67 -3.00 -1.12 10.71
C CYS A 67 -2.18 -0.58 11.88
N ALA A 68 -2.74 -0.55 13.10
CA ALA A 68 -1.99 -0.15 14.29
C ALA A 68 -0.81 -1.11 14.58
N ALA A 69 -1.00 -2.42 14.38
CA ALA A 69 0.08 -3.40 14.54
C ALA A 69 1.20 -3.21 13.49
N ILE A 70 0.83 -3.01 12.23
CA ILE A 70 1.80 -2.73 11.15
C ILE A 70 2.52 -1.39 11.39
N GLU A 71 1.83 -0.38 11.90
CA GLU A 71 2.45 0.90 12.29
C GLU A 71 3.43 0.75 13.44
N ALA A 72 3.05 0.03 14.51
CA ALA A 72 3.92 -0.24 15.65
C ALA A 72 5.21 -0.98 15.24
N ALA A 73 5.10 -1.89 14.26
CA ALA A 73 6.23 -2.59 13.68
C ALA A 73 6.96 -1.80 12.58
N ALA A 74 6.54 -0.55 12.32
CA ALA A 74 7.04 0.27 11.22
C ALA A 74 7.08 -0.50 9.88
N GLY A 75 6.03 -1.27 9.57
CA GLY A 75 5.91 -2.06 8.34
C GLY A 75 6.79 -3.32 8.25
N ASP A 76 7.53 -3.66 9.30
CA ASP A 76 8.31 -4.90 9.38
C ASP A 76 7.44 -6.04 9.92
N PHE A 77 7.12 -7.02 9.07
CA PHE A 77 6.23 -8.11 9.44
C PHE A 77 6.88 -9.14 10.38
N ASP A 78 8.21 -9.15 10.50
CA ASP A 78 8.92 -9.99 11.48
C ASP A 78 8.98 -9.34 12.88
N ALA A 79 8.56 -8.06 12.98
CA ALA A 79 8.51 -7.29 14.22
C ALA A 79 7.08 -6.93 14.65
N LEU A 80 6.07 -7.66 14.15
CA LEU A 80 4.68 -7.46 14.56
C LEU A 80 4.53 -7.69 16.07
N PRO A 81 3.68 -6.89 16.75
CA PRO A 81 3.32 -7.18 18.14
C PRO A 81 2.60 -8.52 18.22
N ASP A 82 3.07 -9.38 19.13
CA ASP A 82 2.44 -10.66 19.42
C ASP A 82 1.17 -10.48 20.26
N ASP A 83 0.31 -11.51 20.25
CA ASP A 83 -0.87 -11.64 21.11
C ASP A 83 -0.81 -13.03 21.79
N PRO A 84 0.09 -13.19 22.79
CA PRO A 84 0.48 -14.51 23.28
C PRO A 84 -0.67 -15.24 23.98
N HIS A 85 -0.96 -16.45 23.50
CA HIS A 85 -1.95 -17.35 24.10
C HIS A 85 -1.56 -18.83 23.89
N ALA A 86 -2.23 -19.72 24.63
CA ALA A 86 -1.91 -21.15 24.58
C ALA A 86 -2.42 -21.81 23.29
N CYS A 87 -1.52 -22.49 22.59
CA CYS A 87 -1.84 -23.26 21.39
C CYS A 87 -1.62 -24.76 21.60
N THR A 88 -2.42 -25.57 20.90
CA THR A 88 -2.19 -27.02 20.78
C THR A 88 -0.90 -27.29 20.00
N LYS A 89 -0.43 -28.54 20.05
CA LYS A 89 0.74 -29.01 19.30
C LYS A 89 0.38 -29.73 18.00
N GLU A 90 -0.86 -29.56 17.54
CA GLU A 90 -1.30 -30.06 16.24
C GLU A 90 -0.42 -29.47 15.13
N PHE A 91 -0.05 -30.29 14.15
CA PHE A 91 0.68 -29.85 12.98
C PHE A 91 -0.25 -29.80 11.78
N ASP A 92 -0.75 -28.60 11.50
CA ASP A 92 -1.63 -28.27 10.37
C ASP A 92 -1.16 -26.92 9.81
N PRO A 93 -0.06 -26.92 9.04
CA PRO A 93 0.69 -25.69 8.78
C PRO A 93 -0.06 -24.73 7.87
N VAL A 94 0.11 -23.44 8.17
CA VAL A 94 -0.43 -22.34 7.36
C VAL A 94 0.67 -21.39 6.94
N THR A 95 0.60 -20.88 5.71
CA THR A 95 1.50 -19.86 5.20
C THR A 95 0.76 -18.55 5.03
N VAL A 96 1.27 -17.50 5.66
CA VAL A 96 0.75 -16.14 5.50
C VAL A 96 1.63 -15.33 4.58
N SER A 97 1.06 -14.38 3.85
CA SER A 97 1.85 -13.43 3.06
C SER A 97 1.27 -12.02 3.10
N ALA A 98 2.16 -11.03 2.97
CA ALA A 98 1.83 -9.63 2.80
C ALA A 98 2.55 -9.09 1.57
N LYS A 99 1.79 -8.58 0.60
CA LYS A 99 2.33 -8.04 -0.65
C LYS A 99 1.68 -6.70 -0.98
N GLY A 100 2.50 -5.72 -1.35
CA GLY A 100 2.00 -4.42 -1.80
C GLY A 100 2.88 -3.28 -1.33
N THR A 101 2.28 -2.18 -0.89
CA THR A 101 3.00 -0.98 -0.45
C THR A 101 2.45 -0.44 0.86
N TYR A 102 3.36 -0.06 1.77
CA TYR A 102 3.04 0.56 3.05
C TYR A 102 4.06 1.67 3.34
N GLY A 103 3.58 2.87 3.68
CA GLY A 103 4.45 4.04 3.91
C GLY A 103 5.38 4.36 2.73
N GLY A 104 4.93 4.11 1.50
CA GLY A 104 5.73 4.31 0.28
C GLY A 104 6.78 3.22 0.00
N ARG A 105 6.92 2.21 0.87
CA ARG A 105 7.85 1.09 0.67
C ARG A 105 7.12 -0.13 0.15
N ALA A 106 7.76 -0.85 -0.77
CA ALA A 106 7.25 -2.15 -1.23
C ALA A 106 7.45 -3.21 -0.15
N ILE A 107 6.40 -3.97 0.13
CA ILE A 107 6.42 -5.12 1.03
C ILE A 107 6.19 -6.38 0.19
N SER A 108 7.05 -7.38 0.41
CA SER A 108 6.89 -8.74 -0.10
C SER A 108 7.43 -9.69 0.96
N TRP A 109 6.53 -10.13 1.83
CA TRP A 109 6.86 -10.95 3.00
C TRP A 109 5.96 -12.18 3.06
N HIS A 110 6.47 -13.29 3.59
CA HIS A 110 5.68 -14.47 3.91
C HIS A 110 6.34 -15.27 5.03
N LYS A 111 5.53 -16.03 5.77
CA LYS A 111 6.00 -16.92 6.85
C LYS A 111 5.06 -18.10 7.00
N THR A 112 5.62 -19.26 7.33
CA THR A 112 4.86 -20.48 7.59
C THR A 112 4.88 -20.77 9.08
N TYR A 113 3.69 -21.08 9.62
CA TYR A 113 3.50 -21.43 11.02
C TYR A 113 3.08 -22.89 11.17
N PRO A 114 3.44 -23.56 12.29
CA PRO A 114 3.03 -24.95 12.54
C PRO A 114 1.52 -25.18 12.56
N ASN A 115 0.75 -24.16 12.96
CA ASN A 115 -0.71 -24.15 12.88
C ASN A 115 -1.27 -22.73 12.95
N ALA A 116 -2.57 -22.59 12.64
CA ALA A 116 -3.27 -21.31 12.66
C ALA A 116 -3.26 -20.62 14.04
N CYS A 117 -3.25 -21.35 15.15
CA CYS A 117 -3.15 -20.75 16.48
C CYS A 117 -1.79 -20.07 16.68
N THR A 118 -0.69 -20.74 16.31
CA THR A 118 0.65 -20.14 16.41
C THR A 118 0.85 -18.94 15.49
N MET A 119 0.22 -18.94 14.31
CA MET A 119 0.14 -17.77 13.43
C MET A 119 -0.58 -16.62 14.12
N ASP A 120 -1.75 -16.89 14.70
CA ASP A 120 -2.58 -15.90 15.39
C ASP A 120 -1.84 -15.28 16.59
N ALA A 121 -1.15 -16.10 17.37
CA ALA A 121 -0.36 -15.64 18.51
C ALA A 121 0.83 -14.77 18.11
N ASP A 122 1.51 -15.08 17.01
CA ASP A 122 2.72 -14.36 16.57
C ASP A 122 2.41 -13.07 15.79
N THR A 123 1.25 -13.01 15.12
CA THR A 123 0.89 -11.90 14.22
C THR A 123 -0.27 -11.03 14.70
N GLY A 124 -0.90 -11.42 15.81
CA GLY A 124 -2.02 -10.73 16.40
C GLY A 124 -3.14 -10.47 15.38
N TYR A 125 -3.56 -9.21 15.26
CA TYR A 125 -4.69 -8.82 14.41
C TYR A 125 -4.43 -8.85 12.91
N VAL A 126 -3.18 -9.00 12.45
CA VAL A 126 -2.83 -8.79 11.03
C VAL A 126 -3.37 -9.89 10.11
N PHE A 127 -3.46 -11.13 10.57
CA PHE A 127 -3.95 -12.27 9.77
C PHE A 127 -5.27 -12.88 10.28
N ARG A 128 -6.02 -12.14 11.11
CA ARG A 128 -7.34 -12.51 11.63
C ARG A 128 -8.48 -12.16 10.65
N PHE A 129 -8.55 -12.87 9.52
CA PHE A 129 -9.61 -12.74 8.49
C PHE A 129 -9.94 -14.06 7.83
#